data_AF-A0A7D7R661-F1
#
_entry.id   AF-A0A7D7R661-F1
#
_cell.length_a   1.000
_cell.length_b   1.000
_cell.length_c   1.000
_cell.angle_alpha   90.00
_cell.angle_beta   90.00
_cell.angle_gamma   90.00
#
_symmetry.space_group_name_H-M   'P 1'
#
loop_
_entity.id
_entity.type
_entity.pdbx_description
1 polymer ?
#
loop_
_entity_poly.entity_id
_entity_poly.type
_entity_poly.pdbx_seq_one_letter_code
_entity_poly.pdbx_strand_id
1 'polypeptide(L)'
;MKHLFALLFICTVQVFPAQTNNKEFQFYALYEDYLTGNAMQPGIAGEIKEISDQYIQFSDYRYIDNNKKAKAAASAWALSDGKNLYFNMMNAGVIYRNNVFAKFDFINDRYMVVLLDETKESKAIGYNNPYGGGLLGAALNIKPKSTWKDTKGNSYKILLVDKKNPYPLKGNMAHRMIVPIVDTGKILELSNNEPAIMEKLKKNSFLTEDFIELISR
;
A
#
# COMPACT_ATOMS: atom_id res chain seq x y z
N MET A 1 45.80 -51.52 18.21
CA MET A 1 44.88 -51.36 19.36
C MET A 1 44.58 -49.89 19.47
N LYS A 2 43.45 -49.43 18.93
CA LYS A 2 42.18 -49.23 19.67
C LYS A 2 42.40 -48.34 20.89
N HIS A 3 41.91 -47.09 20.80
CA HIS A 3 41.28 -46.23 21.82
C HIS A 3 41.16 -44.84 21.15
N LEU A 4 40.10 -44.56 20.38
CA LEU A 4 38.80 -44.11 20.89
C LEU A 4 38.96 -43.01 21.95
N PHE A 5 39.09 -41.75 21.53
CA PHE A 5 38.82 -40.60 22.38
C PHE A 5 38.09 -39.51 21.59
N ALA A 6 36.77 -39.43 21.86
CA ALA A 6 35.91 -38.24 21.88
C ALA A 6 36.21 -37.17 20.81
N LEU A 7 35.58 -37.17 19.64
CA LEU A 7 34.20 -36.72 19.40
C LEU A 7 33.57 -35.88 20.54
N LEU A 8 34.03 -34.64 20.72
CA LEU A 8 33.24 -33.54 21.26
C LEU A 8 34.06 -32.24 21.20
N PHE A 9 33.92 -31.45 20.14
CA PHE A 9 34.08 -30.01 20.28
C PHE A 9 33.13 -29.27 19.34
N ILE A 10 31.89 -29.15 19.84
CA ILE A 10 31.09 -27.93 19.78
C ILE A 10 30.82 -27.41 18.36
N CYS A 11 29.78 -27.98 17.73
CA CYS A 11 28.90 -27.17 16.88
C CYS A 11 28.24 -26.12 17.78
N THR A 12 28.92 -24.99 18.03
CA THR A 12 28.23 -23.76 18.36
C THR A 12 27.48 -23.37 17.10
N VAL A 13 26.31 -23.98 16.90
CA VAL A 13 25.24 -23.29 16.19
C VAL A 13 25.04 -22.04 17.04
N GLN A 14 25.61 -20.93 16.59
CA GLN A 14 25.23 -19.63 17.09
C GLN A 14 23.75 -19.51 16.71
N VAL A 15 22.90 -19.92 17.64
CA VAL A 15 21.51 -19.49 17.66
C VAL A 15 21.63 -18.01 17.99
N PHE A 16 21.93 -17.19 16.98
CA PHE A 16 21.58 -15.79 17.04
C PHE A 16 20.09 -15.81 17.36
N PRO A 17 19.64 -15.26 18.51
CA PRO A 17 18.22 -15.03 18.65
C PRO A 17 17.85 -14.20 17.42
N ALA A 18 16.98 -14.73 16.57
CA ALA A 18 16.40 -13.96 15.49
C ALA A 18 15.80 -12.74 16.18
N GLN A 19 16.49 -11.61 16.10
CA GLN A 19 16.11 -10.42 16.83
C GLN A 19 14.82 -9.99 16.17
N THR A 20 13.71 -10.32 16.84
CA THR A 20 12.38 -9.94 16.40
C THR A 20 12.42 -8.43 16.25
N ASN A 21 12.41 -7.94 15.01
CA ASN A 21 12.57 -6.53 14.69
C ASN A 21 11.25 -5.82 14.99
N ASN A 22 10.96 -5.72 16.28
CA ASN A 22 9.78 -5.06 16.81
C ASN A 22 10.06 -3.56 16.81
N LYS A 23 9.22 -2.83 16.10
CA LYS A 23 9.28 -1.37 16.06
C LYS A 23 7.93 -0.79 16.45
N GLU A 24 7.96 0.24 17.28
CA GLU A 24 6.77 1.02 17.63
C GLU A 24 6.35 1.91 16.46
N PHE A 25 5.05 1.94 16.19
CA PHE A 25 4.42 2.80 15.19
C PHE A 25 3.16 3.42 15.76
N GLN A 26 2.73 4.57 15.21
CA GLN A 26 1.40 5.09 15.49
C GLN A 26 0.44 4.55 14.45
N PHE A 27 -0.48 3.69 14.87
CA PHE A 27 -1.53 3.17 14.01
C PHE A 27 -2.79 4.04 14.12
N TYR A 28 -3.48 4.25 13.00
CA TYR A 28 -4.75 4.95 12.95
C TYR A 28 -5.81 3.95 12.51
N ALA A 29 -6.79 3.66 13.36
CA ALA A 29 -7.78 2.62 13.06
C ALA A 29 -8.64 3.03 11.86
N LEU A 30 -9.00 4.30 11.79
CA LEU A 30 -9.83 4.92 10.76
C LEU A 30 -9.08 6.05 10.03
N TYR A 31 -9.65 6.56 8.95
CA TYR A 31 -9.08 7.74 8.27
C TYR A 31 -9.26 9.01 9.10
N GLU A 32 -10.41 9.15 9.75
CA GLU A 32 -10.73 10.27 10.63
C GLU A 32 -9.77 10.32 11.82
N ASP A 33 -9.33 9.16 12.32
CA ASP A 33 -8.31 9.06 13.35
C ASP A 33 -6.98 9.66 12.89
N TYR A 34 -6.58 9.40 11.64
CA TYR A 34 -5.41 10.04 11.05
C TYR A 34 -5.59 11.56 10.93
N LEU A 35 -6.74 12.03 10.43
CA LEU A 35 -7.00 13.47 10.28
C LEU A 35 -7.00 14.23 11.62
N THR A 36 -7.44 13.56 12.69
CA THR A 36 -7.55 14.14 14.03
C THR A 36 -6.32 13.85 14.91
N GLY A 37 -5.36 13.05 14.43
CA GLY A 37 -4.18 12.64 15.19
C GLY A 37 -4.46 11.62 16.30
N ASN A 38 -5.63 10.98 16.30
CA ASN A 38 -6.05 10.01 17.31
C ASN A 38 -5.45 8.62 17.04
N ALA A 39 -4.18 8.44 17.43
CA ALA A 39 -3.52 7.15 17.32
C ALA A 39 -4.16 6.09 18.25
N MET A 40 -4.16 4.83 17.80
CA MET A 40 -4.64 3.68 18.57
C MET A 40 -3.91 3.56 19.91
N GLN A 41 -4.67 3.23 20.96
CA GLN A 41 -4.16 3.00 22.31
C GLN A 41 -4.61 1.63 22.84
N PRO A 42 -3.79 0.95 23.68
CA PRO A 42 -2.41 1.33 24.04
C PRO A 42 -1.47 1.21 22.83
N GLY A 43 -0.27 1.81 22.93
CA GLY A 43 0.73 1.81 21.85
C GLY A 43 1.05 0.41 21.32
N ILE A 44 1.36 0.31 20.02
CA ILE A 44 1.51 -0.97 19.31
C ILE A 44 2.90 -1.04 18.67
N ALA A 45 3.57 -2.18 18.86
CA ALA A 45 4.74 -2.57 18.11
C ALA A 45 4.37 -3.57 17.00
N GLY A 46 4.90 -3.33 15.81
CA GLY A 46 4.81 -4.25 14.68
C GLY A 46 6.06 -5.11 14.59
N GLU A 47 5.88 -6.43 14.40
CA GLU A 47 6.97 -7.35 14.11
C GLU A 47 7.26 -7.30 12.59
N ILE A 48 8.37 -6.65 12.21
CA ILE A 48 8.70 -6.42 10.80
C ILE A 48 9.23 -7.71 10.18
N LYS A 49 8.53 -8.19 9.15
CA LYS A 49 8.95 -9.31 8.30
C LYS A 49 9.86 -8.83 7.17
N GLU A 50 9.53 -7.70 6.55
CA GLU A 50 10.25 -7.14 5.41
C GLU A 50 9.99 -5.63 5.33
N ILE A 51 10.98 -4.88 4.88
CA ILE A 51 10.88 -3.44 4.66
C ILE A 51 11.57 -3.07 3.34
N SER A 52 10.94 -2.18 2.58
CA SER A 52 11.50 -1.51 1.42
C SER A 52 11.29 0.00 1.55
N ASP A 53 11.75 0.76 0.56
CA ASP A 53 11.50 2.20 0.50
C ASP A 53 10.00 2.54 0.36
N GLN A 54 9.20 1.60 -0.16
CA GLN A 54 7.80 1.82 -0.55
C GLN A 54 6.80 1.02 0.29
N TYR A 55 7.22 0.02 1.08
CA TYR A 55 6.30 -0.70 1.96
C TYR A 55 6.96 -1.30 3.19
N ILE A 56 6.13 -1.61 4.18
CA ILE A 56 6.49 -2.41 5.36
C ILE A 56 5.55 -3.62 5.39
N GLN A 57 6.13 -4.81 5.52
CA GLN A 57 5.39 -6.05 5.73
C GLN A 57 5.60 -6.55 7.16
N PHE A 58 4.50 -6.93 7.82
CA PHE A 58 4.49 -7.40 9.19
C PHE A 58 4.15 -8.89 9.28
N SER A 59 4.70 -9.57 10.29
CA SER A 59 4.30 -10.92 10.68
C SER A 59 3.22 -10.92 11.78
N ASP A 60 3.33 -10.03 12.77
CA ASP A 60 2.38 -9.89 13.87
C ASP A 60 2.42 -8.46 14.47
N TYR A 61 1.49 -8.17 15.37
CA TYR A 61 1.38 -6.89 16.09
C TYR A 61 1.15 -7.13 17.58
N ARG A 62 1.76 -6.33 18.44
CA ARG A 62 1.66 -6.49 19.90
C ARG A 62 1.47 -5.15 20.60
N TYR A 63 0.65 -5.14 21.65
CA TYR A 63 0.57 -3.98 22.53
C TYR A 63 1.85 -3.87 23.37
N ILE A 64 2.39 -2.66 23.49
CA ILE A 64 3.67 -2.39 24.14
C ILE A 64 3.60 -2.62 25.66
N ASP A 65 2.46 -2.29 26.27
CA ASP A 65 2.24 -2.36 27.72
C ASP A 65 2.21 -3.80 28.27
N ASN A 66 1.63 -4.73 27.51
CA ASN A 66 1.31 -6.07 28.01
C ASN A 66 1.72 -7.22 27.06
N ASN A 67 2.34 -6.90 25.93
CA ASN A 67 2.86 -7.84 24.93
C ASN A 67 1.81 -8.80 24.31
N LYS A 68 0.51 -8.57 24.55
CA LYS A 68 -0.59 -9.32 23.93
C LYS A 68 -0.74 -8.94 22.47
N LYS A 69 -1.29 -9.86 21.67
CA LYS A 69 -1.54 -9.63 20.24
C LYS A 69 -2.52 -8.47 20.02
N ALA A 70 -2.12 -7.51 19.19
CA ALA A 70 -2.90 -6.34 18.82
C ALA A 70 -3.59 -6.57 17.46
N LYS A 71 -4.52 -7.53 17.39
CA LYS A 71 -5.17 -7.92 16.11
C LYS A 71 -5.82 -6.76 15.36
N ALA A 72 -6.30 -5.73 16.06
CA ALA A 72 -6.93 -4.56 15.46
C ALA A 72 -5.97 -3.78 14.54
N ALA A 73 -4.66 -3.79 14.84
CA ALA A 73 -3.62 -3.11 14.06
C ALA A 73 -3.52 -3.63 12.62
N ALA A 74 -3.76 -4.93 12.41
CA ALA A 74 -3.79 -5.54 11.08
C ALA A 74 -4.88 -4.94 10.17
N SER A 75 -5.89 -4.31 10.77
CA SER A 75 -7.01 -3.65 10.09
C SER A 75 -7.00 -2.13 10.20
N ALA A 76 -5.93 -1.54 10.76
CA ALA A 76 -5.77 -0.09 10.82
C ALA A 76 -5.81 0.50 9.40
N TRP A 77 -6.31 1.72 9.25
CA TRP A 77 -6.34 2.39 7.95
C TRP A 77 -4.94 2.80 7.49
N ALA A 78 -4.16 3.37 8.41
CA ALA A 78 -2.78 3.78 8.17
C ALA A 78 -1.90 3.57 9.40
N LEU A 79 -0.59 3.69 9.19
CA LEU A 79 0.39 3.87 10.25
C LEU A 79 1.34 5.01 9.90
N SER A 80 1.89 5.68 10.90
CA SER A 80 3.00 6.62 10.74
C SER A 80 4.30 6.08 11.34
N ASP A 81 5.40 6.42 10.67
CA ASP A 81 6.78 6.18 11.08
C ASP A 81 7.56 7.48 10.92
N GLY A 82 7.57 8.28 11.98
CA GLY A 82 8.10 9.64 11.95
C GLY A 82 7.34 10.52 10.95
N LYS A 83 8.00 10.91 9.86
CA LYS A 83 7.42 11.74 8.79
C LYS A 83 6.75 10.94 7.69
N ASN A 84 6.92 9.63 7.66
CA ASN A 84 6.35 8.77 6.64
C ASN A 84 4.98 8.28 7.09
N LEU A 85 4.00 8.33 6.18
CA LEU A 85 2.68 7.75 6.35
C LEU A 85 2.55 6.55 5.42
N TYR A 86 1.99 5.46 5.92
CA TYR A 86 1.77 4.26 5.14
C TYR A 86 0.30 3.84 5.19
N PHE A 87 -0.22 3.47 4.04
CA PHE A 87 -1.55 2.96 3.81
C PHE A 87 -1.63 1.46 4.04
N ASN A 88 -2.63 0.96 4.77
CA ASN A 88 -2.86 -0.47 4.86
C ASN A 88 -3.41 -1.03 3.56
N MET A 89 -2.65 -1.89 2.90
CA MET A 89 -3.02 -2.51 1.62
C MET A 89 -4.24 -3.42 1.74
N MET A 90 -4.69 -3.83 2.93
CA MET A 90 -5.98 -4.50 3.11
C MET A 90 -7.16 -3.63 2.61
N ASN A 91 -6.99 -2.31 2.61
CA ASN A 91 -8.00 -1.35 2.15
C ASN A 91 -7.83 -0.97 0.66
N ALA A 92 -6.90 -1.61 -0.07
CA ALA A 92 -6.55 -1.29 -1.46
C ALA A 92 -7.50 -1.89 -2.52
N GLY A 93 -8.80 -2.03 -2.21
CA GLY A 93 -9.90 -2.43 -3.09
C GLY A 93 -9.72 -3.71 -3.92
N VAL A 94 -8.83 -3.66 -4.91
CA VAL A 94 -8.61 -4.66 -5.97
C VAL A 94 -7.24 -5.35 -5.88
N ILE A 95 -6.23 -4.69 -5.30
CA ILE A 95 -4.86 -5.23 -5.18
C ILE A 95 -4.47 -5.46 -3.72
N TYR A 96 -5.45 -5.84 -2.90
CA TYR A 96 -5.27 -5.87 -1.46
C TYR A 96 -4.25 -6.91 -1.00
N ARG A 97 -3.52 -6.58 0.07
CA ARG A 97 -2.51 -7.46 0.66
C ARG A 97 -2.54 -7.35 2.18
N ASN A 98 -2.69 -8.50 2.85
CA ASN A 98 -2.73 -8.54 4.31
C ASN A 98 -1.36 -8.22 4.91
N ASN A 99 -1.36 -7.52 6.05
CA ASN A 99 -0.17 -7.16 6.82
C ASN A 99 0.89 -6.41 6.01
N VAL A 100 0.47 -5.64 5.00
CA VAL A 100 1.36 -4.77 4.24
C VAL A 100 0.85 -3.36 4.33
N PHE A 101 1.76 -2.44 4.64
CA PHE A 101 1.51 -1.02 4.64
C PHE A 101 2.40 -0.36 3.57
N ALA A 102 1.80 0.27 2.57
CA ALA A 102 2.49 0.91 1.46
C ALA A 102 2.59 2.42 1.66
N LYS A 103 3.72 3.01 1.30
CA LYS A 103 4.02 4.41 1.59
C LYS A 103 3.13 5.35 0.77
N PHE A 104 2.63 6.40 1.41
CA PHE A 104 2.02 7.51 0.71
C PHE A 104 3.06 8.52 0.24
N ASP A 105 2.89 8.99 -0.99
CA ASP A 105 3.48 10.21 -1.50
C ASP A 105 2.42 11.31 -1.51
N PHE A 106 2.72 12.42 -0.81
CA PHE A 106 1.87 13.59 -0.79
C PHE A 106 2.14 14.43 -2.03
N ILE A 107 1.13 14.56 -2.89
CA ILE A 107 1.24 15.36 -4.11
C ILE A 107 0.86 16.82 -3.84
N ASN A 108 -0.26 17.02 -3.15
CA ASN A 108 -0.73 18.34 -2.71
C ASN A 108 -1.74 18.23 -1.54
N ASP A 109 -2.40 19.34 -1.21
CA ASP A 109 -3.40 19.40 -0.14
C ASP A 109 -4.67 18.58 -0.42
N ARG A 110 -4.88 18.12 -1.66
CA ARG A 110 -6.01 17.28 -2.05
C ARG A 110 -5.66 15.80 -2.21
N TYR A 111 -4.54 15.49 -2.86
CA TYR A 111 -4.24 14.12 -3.27
C TYR A 111 -3.05 13.51 -2.54
N MET A 112 -3.21 12.25 -2.16
CA MET A 112 -2.13 11.34 -1.75
C MET A 112 -2.13 10.14 -2.68
N VAL A 113 -0.95 9.65 -3.04
CA VAL A 113 -0.82 8.49 -3.92
C VAL A 113 0.02 7.41 -3.27
N VAL A 114 -0.21 6.17 -3.66
CA VAL A 114 0.72 5.05 -3.42
C VAL A 114 1.19 4.59 -4.79
N LEU A 115 2.51 4.61 -5.01
CA LEU A 115 3.15 4.17 -6.25
C LEU A 115 3.91 2.87 -5.99
N LEU A 116 3.47 1.77 -6.63
CA LEU A 116 4.11 0.46 -6.49
C LEU A 116 4.61 -0.01 -7.86
N ASP A 117 5.93 -0.16 -8.02
CA ASP A 117 6.54 -0.81 -9.17
C ASP A 117 6.17 -2.30 -9.12
N GLU A 118 5.56 -2.79 -10.20
CA GLU A 118 5.03 -4.16 -10.28
C GLU A 118 6.12 -5.24 -10.14
N THR A 119 7.38 -4.88 -10.41
CA THR A 119 8.52 -5.79 -10.26
C THR A 119 9.09 -5.69 -8.85
N LYS A 120 9.46 -4.48 -8.41
CA LYS A 120 10.16 -4.27 -7.13
C LYS A 120 9.25 -4.46 -5.92
N GLU A 121 8.01 -3.99 -6.00
CA GLU A 121 7.03 -4.07 -4.93
C GLU A 121 5.97 -5.16 -5.16
N SER A 122 6.30 -6.19 -5.94
CA SER A 122 5.41 -7.33 -6.22
C SER A 122 4.84 -8.01 -4.96
N LYS A 123 5.56 -7.99 -3.84
CA LYS A 123 5.09 -8.54 -2.55
C LYS A 123 4.03 -7.70 -1.85
N ALA A 124 3.97 -6.41 -2.15
CA ALA A 124 2.96 -5.48 -1.65
C ALA A 124 1.69 -5.47 -2.50
N ILE A 125 1.78 -5.95 -3.75
CA ILE A 125 0.67 -5.98 -4.70
C ILE A 125 -0.09 -7.31 -4.56
N GLY A 126 -1.36 -7.24 -4.18
CA GLY A 126 -2.28 -8.37 -4.21
C GLY A 126 -2.62 -8.83 -5.62
N TYR A 127 -3.27 -9.99 -5.74
CA TYR A 127 -3.75 -10.47 -7.03
C TYR A 127 -4.78 -9.49 -7.59
N ASN A 128 -4.49 -8.91 -8.74
CA ASN A 128 -5.38 -7.95 -9.39
C ASN A 128 -6.61 -8.71 -9.93
N ASN A 129 -7.78 -8.46 -9.36
CA ASN A 129 -9.03 -8.99 -9.89
C ASN A 129 -9.77 -7.85 -10.61
N PRO A 130 -9.55 -7.63 -11.92
CA PRO A 130 -10.03 -6.43 -12.61
C PRO A 130 -11.57 -6.42 -12.70
N TYR A 131 -12.23 -5.92 -11.67
CA TYR A 131 -13.63 -5.51 -11.71
C TYR A 131 -13.64 -3.99 -11.81
N GLY A 132 -13.92 -3.47 -13.00
CA GLY A 132 -13.99 -2.01 -13.18
C GLY A 132 -13.75 -1.46 -14.58
N GLY A 133 -13.45 -2.30 -15.58
CA GLY A 133 -13.38 -1.87 -16.98
C GLY A 133 -14.75 -1.44 -17.50
N GLY A 134 -15.16 -0.22 -17.14
CA GLY A 134 -16.47 0.34 -17.38
C GLY A 134 -16.78 0.50 -18.85
N LEU A 135 -18.06 0.33 -19.19
CA LEU A 135 -18.68 0.53 -20.51
C LEU A 135 -18.22 1.81 -21.23
N LEU A 136 -17.81 2.84 -20.49
CA LEU A 136 -17.22 4.09 -20.98
C LEU A 136 -15.95 3.90 -21.82
N GLY A 137 -15.04 3.00 -21.42
CA GLY A 137 -13.81 2.74 -22.19
C GLY A 137 -14.12 2.10 -23.54
N ALA A 138 -15.07 1.16 -23.56
CA ALA A 138 -15.53 0.51 -24.78
C ALA A 138 -16.21 1.49 -25.74
N ALA A 139 -17.04 2.41 -25.22
CA ALA A 139 -17.68 3.46 -26.03
C ALA A 139 -16.67 4.43 -26.68
N LEU A 140 -15.52 4.65 -26.04
CA LEU A 140 -14.47 5.57 -26.51
C LEU A 140 -13.33 4.87 -27.26
N ASN A 141 -13.44 3.56 -27.50
CA ASN A 141 -12.38 2.70 -28.07
C ASN A 141 -11.05 2.80 -27.29
N ILE A 142 -11.12 2.96 -25.97
CA ILE A 142 -9.97 2.99 -25.06
C ILE A 142 -9.94 1.67 -24.28
N LYS A 143 -8.82 0.97 -24.34
CA LYS A 143 -8.65 -0.30 -23.61
C LYS A 143 -8.63 -0.02 -22.09
N PRO A 144 -9.43 -0.73 -21.29
CA PRO A 144 -9.34 -0.63 -19.84
C PRO A 144 -7.99 -1.16 -19.36
N LYS A 145 -7.29 -0.38 -18.54
CA LYS A 145 -6.04 -0.78 -17.89
C LYS A 145 -5.93 -0.14 -16.51
N SER A 146 -5.16 -0.78 -15.64
CA SER A 146 -4.86 -0.31 -14.28
C SER A 146 -3.36 -0.41 -13.97
N THR A 147 -2.55 -0.46 -15.01
CA THR A 147 -1.07 -0.44 -14.95
C THR A 147 -0.59 0.70 -15.83
N TRP A 148 0.32 1.51 -15.28
CA TRP A 148 0.85 2.71 -15.91
C TRP A 148 2.36 2.57 -16.05
N LYS A 149 2.88 2.87 -17.23
CA LYS A 149 4.33 2.84 -17.44
C LYS A 149 4.91 4.21 -17.16
N ASP A 150 6.10 4.25 -16.57
CA ASP A 150 6.90 5.47 -16.52
C ASP A 150 7.66 5.69 -17.85
N THR A 151 8.36 6.80 -17.95
CA THR A 151 9.25 7.13 -19.08
C THR A 151 10.39 6.12 -19.31
N LYS A 152 10.74 5.32 -18.30
CA LYS A 152 11.78 4.28 -18.36
C LYS A 152 11.21 2.90 -18.70
N GLY A 153 9.89 2.78 -18.83
CA GLY A 153 9.19 1.53 -19.12
C GLY A 153 8.88 0.64 -17.90
N ASN A 154 9.16 1.10 -16.67
CA ASN A 154 8.76 0.40 -15.46
C ASN A 154 7.23 0.50 -15.30
N SER A 155 6.61 -0.60 -14.89
CA SER A 155 5.16 -0.69 -14.73
C SER A 155 4.76 -0.42 -13.28
N TYR A 156 3.74 0.40 -13.08
CA TYR A 156 3.26 0.80 -11.77
C TYR A 156 1.78 0.48 -11.56
N LYS A 157 1.46 0.05 -10.33
CA LYS A 157 0.14 0.21 -9.74
C LYS A 157 0.09 1.51 -8.97
N ILE A 158 -0.99 2.25 -9.15
CA ILE A 158 -1.20 3.54 -8.50
C ILE A 158 -2.49 3.46 -7.70
N LEU A 159 -2.45 3.77 -6.42
CA LEU A 159 -3.64 4.01 -5.60
C LEU A 159 -3.78 5.51 -5.36
N LEU A 160 -5.00 6.03 -5.37
CA LEU A 160 -5.26 7.46 -5.20
C LEU A 160 -6.24 7.72 -4.05
N VAL A 161 -5.84 8.58 -3.12
CA VAL A 161 -6.73 9.18 -2.12
C VAL A 161 -7.07 10.61 -2.53
N ASP A 162 -8.35 10.89 -2.79
CA ASP A 162 -8.87 12.26 -2.82
C ASP A 162 -9.35 12.64 -1.42
N LYS A 163 -8.56 13.47 -0.71
CA LYS A 163 -8.87 13.90 0.66
C LYS A 163 -10.19 14.69 0.75
N LYS A 164 -10.63 15.31 -0.35
CA LYS A 164 -11.89 16.07 -0.40
C LYS A 164 -13.10 15.19 -0.71
N ASN A 165 -12.90 14.10 -1.44
CA ASN A 165 -13.95 13.15 -1.81
C ASN A 165 -13.52 11.72 -1.47
N PRO A 166 -13.36 11.38 -0.18
CA PRO A 166 -12.98 10.04 0.22
C PRO A 166 -14.02 9.02 -0.24
N TYR A 167 -13.58 7.79 -0.53
CA TYR A 167 -14.47 6.70 -0.94
C TYR A 167 -14.82 5.82 0.28
N PRO A 168 -15.98 6.01 0.93
CA PRO A 168 -16.37 5.19 2.08
C PRO A 168 -16.66 3.75 1.65
N LEU A 169 -16.29 2.77 2.48
CA LEU A 169 -16.81 1.40 2.35
C LEU A 169 -18.33 1.40 2.51
N LYS A 170 -19.05 0.62 1.70
CA LYS A 170 -20.50 0.45 1.89
C LYS A 170 -20.77 -0.40 3.15
N GLY A 171 -21.84 -0.09 3.88
CA GLY A 171 -22.33 -0.88 5.03
C GLY A 171 -21.74 -0.48 6.39
N ASN A 172 -21.76 -1.38 7.38
CA ASN A 172 -21.31 -1.13 8.77
C ASN A 172 -19.80 -0.79 8.92
N MET A 173 -19.06 -0.76 7.80
CA MET A 173 -17.65 -0.38 7.73
C MET A 173 -17.46 1.00 7.10
N ALA A 174 -18.50 1.84 7.01
CA ALA A 174 -18.47 3.14 6.33
C ALA A 174 -17.37 4.12 6.79
N HIS A 175 -16.84 3.94 8.00
CA HIS A 175 -15.70 4.69 8.53
C HIS A 175 -14.33 4.21 8.02
N ARG A 176 -14.29 3.10 7.27
CA ARG A 176 -13.08 2.60 6.62
C ARG A 176 -13.12 3.03 5.16
N MET A 177 -12.14 3.83 4.76
CA MET A 177 -12.06 4.31 3.39
C MET A 177 -11.31 3.32 2.51
N ILE A 178 -11.89 3.01 1.34
CA ILE A 178 -11.17 2.29 0.29
C ILE A 178 -10.29 3.29 -0.45
N VAL A 179 -9.09 2.87 -0.79
CA VAL A 179 -8.26 3.62 -1.73
C VAL A 179 -8.31 2.92 -3.08
N PRO A 180 -9.03 3.48 -4.07
CA PRO A 180 -9.17 2.84 -5.36
C PRO A 180 -7.86 2.86 -6.14
N ILE A 181 -7.69 1.84 -6.96
CA ILE A 181 -6.66 1.80 -8.01
C ILE A 181 -7.00 2.84 -9.09
N VAL A 182 -5.98 3.51 -9.61
CA VAL A 182 -6.12 4.39 -10.76
C VAL A 182 -6.19 3.52 -12.01
N ASP A 183 -7.35 3.47 -12.62
CA ASP A 183 -7.58 2.85 -13.91
C ASP A 183 -7.91 3.89 -14.99
N THR A 184 -8.10 3.42 -16.22
CA THR A 184 -8.51 4.26 -17.35
C THR A 184 -9.73 5.14 -17.01
N GLY A 185 -10.72 4.58 -16.31
CA GLY A 185 -11.95 5.30 -15.96
C GLY A 185 -11.68 6.44 -15.00
N LYS A 186 -10.85 6.20 -13.96
CA LYS A 186 -10.45 7.24 -13.01
C LYS A 186 -9.67 8.37 -13.69
N ILE A 187 -8.80 8.08 -14.66
CA ILE A 187 -8.10 9.14 -15.42
C ILE A 187 -9.07 9.96 -16.27
N LEU A 188 -10.02 9.31 -16.93
CA LEU A 188 -11.04 10.03 -17.71
C LEU A 188 -11.92 10.92 -16.82
N GLU A 189 -12.29 10.44 -15.63
CA GLU A 189 -13.00 11.21 -14.61
C GLU A 189 -12.19 12.44 -14.16
N LEU A 190 -10.92 12.23 -13.76
CA LEU A 190 -10.05 13.31 -13.26
C LEU A 190 -9.70 14.35 -14.32
N SER A 191 -9.57 13.92 -15.58
CA SER A 191 -9.31 14.82 -16.72
C SER A 191 -10.56 15.45 -17.31
N ASN A 192 -11.75 15.14 -16.78
CA ASN A 192 -13.04 15.55 -17.36
C ASN A 192 -13.12 15.25 -18.87
N ASN A 193 -12.63 14.08 -19.28
CA ASN A 193 -12.53 13.64 -20.67
C ASN A 193 -11.76 14.62 -21.59
N GLU A 194 -10.68 15.23 -21.11
CA GLU A 194 -9.83 16.13 -21.91
C GLU A 194 -9.33 15.41 -23.19
N PRO A 195 -9.53 16.00 -24.40
CA PRO A 195 -9.18 15.33 -25.67
C PRO A 195 -7.71 14.92 -25.76
N ALA A 196 -6.78 15.74 -25.25
CA ALA A 196 -5.35 15.43 -25.26
C ALA A 196 -5.02 14.18 -24.43
N ILE A 197 -5.68 14.01 -23.28
CA ILE A 197 -5.53 12.83 -22.42
C ILE A 197 -6.15 11.60 -23.10
N MET A 198 -7.34 11.75 -23.68
CA MET A 198 -8.00 10.66 -24.42
C MET A 198 -7.13 10.15 -25.57
N GLU A 199 -6.49 11.03 -26.33
CA GLU A 199 -5.59 10.62 -27.41
C GLU A 199 -4.36 9.87 -26.91
N LYS A 200 -3.76 10.31 -25.79
CA LYS A 200 -2.67 9.56 -25.13
C LYS A 200 -3.14 8.17 -24.67
N LEU A 201 -4.35 8.06 -24.12
CA LEU A 201 -4.91 6.79 -23.67
C LEU A 201 -5.20 5.83 -24.84
N LYS A 202 -5.79 6.31 -25.94
CA LYS A 202 -6.03 5.50 -27.16
C LYS A 202 -4.73 4.97 -27.77
N LYS A 203 -3.68 5.80 -27.79
CA LYS A 203 -2.36 5.45 -28.31
C LYS A 203 -1.49 4.67 -27.32
N ASN A 204 -2.02 4.37 -26.13
CA ASN A 204 -1.29 3.74 -25.02
C ASN A 204 0.03 4.45 -24.66
N SER A 205 0.05 5.78 -24.78
CA SER A 205 1.20 6.64 -24.50
C SER A 205 1.03 7.50 -23.24
N PHE A 206 -0.06 7.30 -22.48
CA PHE A 206 -0.26 7.95 -21.19
C PHE A 206 0.60 7.26 -20.13
N LEU A 207 1.43 8.05 -19.44
CA LEU A 207 2.47 7.60 -18.50
C LEU A 207 2.12 7.91 -17.03
N THR A 208 2.89 7.33 -16.11
CA THR A 208 2.80 7.65 -14.67
C THR A 208 3.04 9.14 -14.42
N GLU A 209 4.00 9.75 -15.11
CA GLU A 209 4.30 11.18 -14.99
C GLU A 209 3.14 12.06 -15.47
N ASP A 210 2.43 11.64 -16.53
CA ASP A 210 1.21 12.34 -17.00
C ASP A 210 0.12 12.32 -15.93
N PHE A 211 -0.01 11.22 -15.18
CA PHE A 211 -0.97 11.13 -14.07
C PHE A 211 -0.58 12.08 -12.94
N ILE A 212 0.70 12.10 -12.54
CA ILE A 212 1.17 13.01 -11.48
C ILE A 212 0.95 14.47 -11.90
N GLU A 213 1.26 14.83 -13.14
CA GLU A 213 0.99 16.17 -13.67
C GLU A 213 -0.51 16.50 -13.60
N LEU A 214 -1.37 15.58 -14.06
CA LEU A 214 -2.82 15.76 -14.06
C LEU A 214 -3.38 16.11 -12.68
N ILE A 215 -2.94 15.42 -11.63
CA ILE A 215 -3.45 15.63 -10.26
C ILE A 215 -2.72 16.76 -9.51
N SER A 216 -1.63 17.28 -10.06
CA SER A 216 -0.87 18.40 -9.48
C SER A 216 -1.40 19.77 -9.90
N ARG A 217 -2.23 19.82 -10.95
CA ARG A 217 -2.94 21.03 -11.41
C ARG A 217 -3.98 21.49 -10.38
#